data_AF-A0A8C5BNV0-F1
#
_entry.id   AF-A0A8C5BNV0-F1
#
_cell.length_a   1.000
_cell.length_b   1.000
_cell.length_c   1.000
_cell.angle_alpha   90.00
_cell.angle_beta   90.00
_cell.angle_gamma   90.00
#
_symmetry.space_group_name_H-M   'P 1'
#
loop_
_entity.id
_entity.type
_entity.pdbx_description
1 polymer ?
#
loop_
_entity_poly.entity_id
_entity_poly.type
_entity_poly.pdbx_seq_one_letter_code
_entity_poly.pdbx_strand_id
1 'polypeptide(L)'
;MFSVVCFDNSEEVEVVPTQWYNNGACRWPPHKAEGVNRAIRQLEEPQDTWPLFDNARDLKLLFYRPTKCLFFSFSGLLRDLLVNQQILMDQQKTMIRMIQDLHRNTQGGQRMSTASRHTAYFPLGDKQALEALEGDLARQRGPSSGIVITLGLAGGADAKDTVWRILKQAIKNDLAKKISWRGMNGKISFENLHLKAVVMDAVRRNPSCSTATDVQIADAIKRWFYCAGDREGGRKKRQPAPNQKQTGLD
;
A
#
# COMPACT_ATOMS: atom_id res chain seq x y z
N MET A 1 10.97 -30.35 28.67
CA MET A 1 9.71 -31.13 28.82
C MET A 1 8.68 -30.23 29.49
N PHE A 2 7.39 -30.37 29.20
CA PHE A 2 6.34 -29.55 29.83
C PHE A 2 5.48 -30.39 30.77
N SER A 3 4.97 -29.78 31.83
CA SER A 3 3.99 -30.33 32.79
C SER A 3 2.76 -29.42 32.84
N VAL A 4 1.61 -30.00 33.18
CA VAL A 4 0.36 -29.25 33.34
C VAL A 4 0.10 -29.15 34.83
N VAL A 5 0.09 -27.93 35.36
CA VAL A 5 0.00 -27.67 36.79
C VAL A 5 -1.31 -26.96 37.08
N CYS A 6 -2.04 -27.43 38.09
CA CYS A 6 -3.21 -26.75 38.63
C CYS A 6 -2.84 -26.06 39.94
N PHE A 7 -3.23 -24.80 40.12
CA PHE A 7 -3.02 -24.05 41.36
C PHE A 7 -4.29 -24.05 42.21
N ASP A 8 -4.24 -24.70 43.37
CA ASP A 8 -5.44 -24.98 44.18
C ASP A 8 -6.18 -23.72 44.67
N ASN A 9 -5.47 -22.60 44.82
CA ASN A 9 -6.07 -21.36 45.33
C ASN A 9 -6.80 -20.56 44.24
N SER A 10 -6.49 -20.78 42.96
CA SER A 10 -7.07 -20.02 41.85
C SER A 10 -7.88 -20.88 40.87
N GLU A 11 -7.88 -22.21 41.01
CA GLU A 11 -8.45 -23.16 40.04
C GLU A 11 -7.90 -22.97 38.60
N GLU A 12 -6.76 -22.30 38.46
CA GLU A 12 -6.13 -22.03 37.18
C GLU A 12 -5.23 -23.19 36.78
N VAL A 13 -5.34 -23.60 35.50
CA VAL A 13 -4.57 -24.68 34.90
C VAL A 13 -3.60 -24.10 33.88
N GLU A 14 -2.31 -24.29 34.11
CA GLU A 14 -1.26 -23.70 33.29
C GLU A 14 -0.25 -24.75 32.78
N VAL A 15 0.33 -24.48 31.62
CA VAL A 15 1.38 -25.33 31.03
C VAL A 15 2.74 -24.70 31.32
N VAL A 16 3.57 -25.40 32.07
CA VAL A 16 4.89 -24.92 32.50
C VAL A 16 6.01 -25.88 32.09
N PRO A 17 7.25 -25.41 31.90
CA PRO A 17 8.41 -26.28 31.86
C PRO A 17 8.45 -27.20 33.10
N THR A 18 8.68 -28.50 32.90
CA THR A 18 8.69 -29.50 33.99
C THR A 18 9.66 -29.14 35.11
N GLN A 19 10.76 -28.45 34.79
CA GLN A 19 11.75 -27.98 35.77
C GLN A 19 11.23 -26.91 36.74
N TRP A 20 10.15 -26.18 36.39
CA TRP A 20 9.55 -25.18 37.28
C TRP A 20 8.75 -25.81 38.42
N TYR A 21 8.33 -27.06 38.26
CA TYR A 21 7.55 -27.80 39.23
C TYR A 21 8.40 -28.82 39.98
N ASN A 22 8.31 -28.82 41.30
CA ASN A 22 8.93 -29.80 42.16
C ASN A 22 8.00 -30.13 43.36
N ASN A 23 7.53 -31.37 43.41
CA ASN A 23 6.86 -31.98 44.57
C ASN A 23 5.83 -31.09 45.29
N GLY A 24 4.78 -30.68 44.57
CA GLY A 24 3.70 -29.86 45.13
C GLY A 24 3.93 -28.35 45.05
N ALA A 25 5.13 -27.92 44.63
CA ALA A 25 5.48 -26.52 44.50
C ALA A 25 5.88 -26.14 43.07
N CYS A 26 5.49 -24.96 42.62
CA CYS A 26 5.87 -24.41 41.31
C CYS A 26 6.52 -23.04 41.49
N ARG A 27 7.69 -22.83 40.87
CA ARG A 27 8.32 -21.52 40.76
C ARG A 27 7.79 -20.79 39.53
N TRP A 28 7.37 -19.55 39.69
CA TRP A 28 6.77 -18.76 38.62
C TRP A 28 7.56 -17.49 38.35
N PRO A 29 7.88 -17.17 37.08
CA PRO A 29 8.65 -15.97 36.77
C PRO A 29 7.86 -14.69 37.13
N PRO A 30 8.48 -13.68 37.76
CA PRO A 30 7.83 -12.41 38.11
C PRO A 30 7.73 -11.48 36.89
N HIS A 31 7.12 -11.97 35.82
CA HIS A 31 6.94 -11.26 34.56
C HIS A 31 5.45 -11.04 34.27
N LYS A 32 5.13 -10.01 33.49
CA LYS A 32 3.79 -9.85 32.89
C LYS A 32 3.56 -10.96 31.85
N ALA A 33 2.30 -11.21 31.49
CA ALA A 33 1.88 -12.35 30.65
C ALA A 33 2.75 -12.61 29.40
N GLU A 34 3.16 -11.58 28.65
CA GLU A 34 4.04 -11.76 27.49
C GLU A 34 5.45 -12.26 27.85
N GLY A 35 5.98 -11.82 28.99
CA GLY A 35 7.28 -12.27 29.50
C GLY A 35 7.24 -13.69 30.02
N VAL A 36 6.13 -14.10 30.64
CA VAL A 36 5.90 -15.50 31.08
C VAL A 36 5.87 -16.43 29.87
N ASN A 37 5.10 -16.09 28.83
CA ASN A 37 5.02 -16.88 27.60
C ASN A 37 6.38 -17.05 26.92
N ARG A 38 7.22 -16.00 26.94
CA ARG A 38 8.59 -16.08 26.42
C ARG A 38 9.44 -17.06 27.25
N ALA A 39 9.40 -16.96 28.57
CA ALA A 39 10.13 -17.84 29.47
C ALA A 39 9.73 -19.32 29.31
N ILE A 40 8.42 -19.60 29.12
CA ILE A 40 7.91 -20.95 28.83
C ILE A 40 8.48 -21.47 27.49
N ARG A 41 8.44 -20.65 26.43
CA ARG A 41 8.96 -21.04 25.10
C ARG A 41 10.47 -21.27 25.10
N GLN A 42 11.20 -20.54 25.93
CA GLN A 42 12.65 -20.63 26.05
C GLN A 42 13.13 -21.67 27.05
N LEU A 43 12.21 -22.32 27.80
CA LEU A 43 12.55 -23.26 28.87
C LEU A 43 13.54 -22.64 29.88
N GLU A 44 13.25 -21.41 30.31
CA GLU A 44 14.12 -20.70 31.25
C GLU A 44 14.28 -21.50 32.56
N GLU A 45 15.48 -21.53 33.14
CA GLU A 45 15.72 -22.21 34.41
C GLU A 45 15.08 -21.42 35.57
N PRO A 46 14.41 -22.09 36.52
CA PRO A 46 13.75 -21.42 37.61
C PRO A 46 14.79 -20.82 38.56
N GLN A 47 14.62 -19.54 38.88
CA GLN A 47 15.54 -18.82 39.77
C GLN A 47 14.99 -18.80 41.19
N ASP A 48 15.86 -18.69 42.19
CA ASP A 48 15.45 -18.58 43.60
C ASP A 48 14.67 -17.30 43.91
N THR A 49 14.83 -16.28 43.07
CA THR A 49 14.10 -15.01 43.12
C THR A 49 12.65 -15.11 42.64
N TRP A 50 12.28 -16.22 42.00
CA TRP A 50 10.93 -16.43 41.49
C TRP A 50 9.96 -16.78 42.62
N PRO A 51 8.77 -16.16 42.66
CA PRO A 51 7.69 -16.56 43.54
C PRO A 51 7.45 -18.08 43.53
N LEU A 52 7.37 -18.66 44.72
CA LEU A 52 7.07 -20.08 44.93
C LEU A 52 5.60 -20.22 45.30
N PHE A 53 4.90 -21.08 44.58
CA PHE A 53 3.52 -21.47 44.85
C PHE A 53 3.55 -22.90 45.38
N ASP A 54 3.21 -23.12 46.64
CA ASP A 54 3.34 -24.38 47.39
C ASP A 54 2.08 -25.27 47.35
N ASN A 55 1.10 -24.87 46.56
CA ASN A 55 -0.21 -25.51 46.39
C ASN A 55 -0.45 -25.91 44.92
N ALA A 56 0.63 -26.26 44.22
CA ALA A 56 0.63 -26.65 42.83
C ALA A 56 0.46 -28.18 42.72
N ARG A 57 -0.50 -28.65 41.93
CA ARG A 57 -0.65 -30.08 41.63
C ARG A 57 -0.23 -30.34 40.19
N ASP A 58 0.83 -31.14 39.99
CA ASP A 58 1.13 -31.65 38.65
C ASP A 58 0.08 -32.69 38.26
N LEU A 59 -0.73 -32.32 37.27
CA LEU A 59 -1.78 -33.17 36.75
C LEU A 59 -1.21 -34.42 36.09
N LYS A 60 0.08 -34.48 35.71
CA LYS A 60 0.71 -35.74 35.26
C LYS A 60 0.69 -36.84 36.35
N LEU A 61 0.83 -36.47 37.63
CA LEU A 61 1.01 -37.44 38.73
C LEU A 61 -0.30 -37.86 39.41
N LEU A 62 -1.38 -37.08 39.26
CA LEU A 62 -2.70 -37.47 39.76
C LEU A 62 -3.36 -38.58 38.91
N PHE A 63 -2.82 -38.87 37.72
CA PHE A 63 -3.24 -40.00 36.87
C PHE A 63 -2.42 -41.28 37.09
N TYR A 64 -1.50 -41.31 38.06
CA TYR A 64 -0.74 -42.52 38.46
C TYR A 64 -1.25 -43.10 39.79
N ARG A 65 -2.57 -43.05 40.03
CA ARG A 65 -3.24 -43.99 40.95
C ARG A 65 -4.01 -45.02 40.12
N PRO A 66 -3.98 -46.31 40.50
CA PRO A 66 -4.33 -47.41 39.62
C PRO A 66 -5.84 -47.50 39.40
N THR A 67 -6.39 -46.74 38.46
CA THR A 67 -7.66 -47.05 37.82
C THR A 67 -7.44 -47.03 36.30
N LYS A 68 -7.17 -48.21 35.74
CA LYS A 68 -6.74 -48.46 34.36
C LYS A 68 -7.78 -48.09 33.28
N CYS A 69 -8.95 -47.55 33.63
CA CYS A 69 -10.07 -47.41 32.70
C CYS A 69 -10.24 -46.02 32.08
N LEU A 70 -9.74 -44.94 32.71
CA LEU A 70 -9.89 -43.57 32.19
C LEU A 70 -8.70 -43.08 31.35
N PHE A 71 -7.54 -43.74 31.49
CA PHE A 71 -6.27 -43.32 30.85
C PHE A 71 -6.25 -43.53 29.33
N PHE A 72 -6.90 -44.60 28.82
CA PHE A 72 -6.97 -44.85 27.38
C PHE A 72 -7.93 -43.90 26.66
N SER A 73 -9.05 -43.54 27.29
CA SER A 73 -10.05 -42.68 26.66
C SER A 73 -9.63 -41.21 26.65
N PHE A 74 -9.06 -40.68 27.74
CA PHE A 74 -8.70 -39.26 27.81
C PHE A 74 -7.46 -38.92 26.97
N SER A 75 -6.46 -39.81 26.91
CA SER A 75 -5.28 -39.61 26.06
C SER A 75 -5.61 -39.67 24.57
N GLY A 76 -6.53 -40.56 24.17
CA GLY A 76 -7.08 -40.62 22.80
C GLY A 76 -7.83 -39.33 22.44
N LEU A 77 -8.75 -38.90 23.30
CA LEU A 77 -9.53 -37.67 23.09
C LEU A 77 -8.66 -36.41 23.02
N LEU A 78 -7.63 -36.31 23.88
CA LEU A 78 -6.73 -35.16 23.88
C LEU A 78 -5.79 -35.17 22.66
N ARG A 79 -5.34 -36.35 22.22
CA ARG A 79 -4.63 -36.51 20.94
C ARG A 79 -5.52 -36.10 19.77
N ASP A 80 -6.77 -36.55 19.73
CA ASP A 80 -7.72 -36.23 18.68
C ASP A 80 -8.06 -34.74 18.68
N LEU A 81 -8.22 -34.12 19.85
CA LEU A 81 -8.41 -32.68 19.98
C LEU A 81 -7.21 -31.88 19.46
N LEU A 82 -5.98 -32.29 19.81
CA LEU A 82 -4.76 -31.64 19.32
C LEU A 82 -4.57 -31.81 17.81
N VAL A 83 -4.87 -33.00 17.27
CA VAL A 83 -4.84 -33.25 15.82
C VAL A 83 -5.89 -32.40 15.11
N ASN A 84 -7.11 -32.31 15.65
CA ASN A 84 -8.17 -31.46 15.10
C ASN A 84 -7.79 -29.97 15.11
N GLN A 85 -7.16 -29.49 16.18
CA GLN A 85 -6.64 -28.12 16.25
C GLN A 85 -5.51 -27.88 15.22
N GLN A 86 -4.61 -28.85 15.04
CA GLN A 86 -3.54 -28.76 14.04
C GLN A 86 -4.10 -28.71 12.61
N ILE A 87 -5.11 -29.53 12.31
CA ILE A 87 -5.82 -29.55 11.02
C ILE A 87 -6.54 -28.21 10.81
N LEU A 88 -7.24 -27.70 11.83
CA LEU A 88 -7.96 -26.42 11.75
C LEU A 88 -7.01 -25.25 11.49
N MET A 89 -5.84 -25.22 12.15
CA MET A 89 -4.83 -24.21 11.90
C MET A 89 -4.25 -24.28 10.47
N ASP A 90 -4.06 -25.48 9.92
CA ASP A 90 -3.59 -25.64 8.54
C ASP A 90 -4.65 -25.22 7.50
N GLN A 91 -5.92 -25.50 7.79
CA GLN A 91 -7.05 -25.01 7.01
C GLN A 91 -7.12 -23.47 7.03
N GLN A 92 -6.92 -22.83 8.18
CA GLN A 92 -6.88 -21.35 8.29
C GLN A 92 -5.74 -20.75 7.47
N LYS A 93 -4.53 -21.36 7.49
CA LYS A 93 -3.39 -20.90 6.67
C LYS A 93 -3.69 -20.99 5.17
N THR A 94 -4.35 -22.07 4.77
CA THR A 94 -4.74 -22.27 3.37
C THR A 94 -5.81 -21.26 2.95
N MET A 95 -6.80 -21.00 3.81
CA MET A 95 -7.80 -19.95 3.58
C MET A 95 -7.15 -18.56 3.44
N ILE A 96 -6.15 -18.24 4.28
CA ILE A 96 -5.40 -16.98 4.17
C ILE A 96 -4.65 -16.89 2.83
N ARG A 97 -3.99 -17.96 2.36
CA ARG A 97 -3.35 -17.97 1.04
C ARG A 97 -4.37 -17.80 -0.09
N MET A 98 -5.50 -18.50 -0.03
CA MET A 98 -6.55 -18.34 -1.04
C MET A 98 -7.12 -16.92 -1.05
N ILE A 99 -7.35 -16.31 0.12
CA ILE A 99 -7.80 -14.91 0.22
C ILE A 99 -6.73 -13.95 -0.33
N GLN A 100 -5.44 -14.19 -0.05
CA GLN A 100 -4.35 -13.39 -0.59
C GLN A 100 -4.24 -13.53 -2.12
N ASP A 101 -4.41 -14.72 -2.66
CA ASP A 101 -4.38 -14.96 -4.10
C ASP A 101 -5.64 -14.44 -4.79
N LEU A 102 -6.82 -14.53 -4.15
CA LEU A 102 -8.05 -13.87 -4.58
C LEU A 102 -7.89 -12.35 -4.54
N HIS A 103 -7.23 -11.77 -3.53
CA HIS A 103 -6.91 -10.35 -3.51
C HIS A 103 -5.91 -9.98 -4.62
N ARG A 104 -4.90 -10.81 -4.91
CA ARG A 104 -3.97 -10.60 -6.03
C ARG A 104 -4.68 -10.69 -7.39
N ASN A 105 -5.60 -11.64 -7.58
CA ASN A 105 -6.41 -11.76 -8.78
C ASN A 105 -7.49 -10.68 -8.90
N THR A 106 -8.06 -10.23 -7.77
CA THR A 106 -9.02 -9.11 -7.72
C THR A 106 -8.32 -7.80 -8.02
N GLN A 107 -7.08 -7.60 -7.55
CA GLN A 107 -6.23 -6.48 -7.95
C GLN A 107 -5.74 -6.61 -9.41
N GLY A 108 -5.52 -7.83 -9.91
CA GLY A 108 -5.28 -8.12 -11.32
C GLY A 108 -6.46 -7.76 -12.22
N GLY A 109 -7.69 -8.07 -11.79
CA GLY A 109 -8.94 -7.72 -12.47
C GLY A 109 -9.38 -6.26 -12.30
N GLN A 110 -8.98 -5.59 -11.21
CA GLN A 110 -9.26 -4.16 -11.00
C GLN A 110 -8.36 -3.20 -11.78
N ARG A 111 -7.24 -3.66 -12.38
CA ARG A 111 -6.45 -2.84 -13.33
C ARG A 111 -7.28 -2.36 -14.52
N MET A 112 -8.38 -3.05 -14.85
CA MET A 112 -9.27 -2.67 -15.94
C MET A 112 -10.32 -1.61 -15.55
N SER A 113 -10.62 -1.41 -14.25
CA SER A 113 -11.69 -0.49 -13.80
C SER A 113 -11.21 0.89 -13.34
N THR A 114 -9.97 1.02 -12.85
CA THR A 114 -9.41 2.33 -12.46
C THR A 114 -9.12 3.22 -13.67
N ALA A 115 -8.64 2.62 -14.77
CA ALA A 115 -8.46 3.34 -16.04
C ALA A 115 -9.75 4.06 -16.48
N SER A 116 -10.91 3.41 -16.34
CA SER A 116 -12.22 3.97 -16.75
C SER A 116 -12.66 5.18 -15.92
N ARG A 117 -12.43 5.17 -14.60
CA ARG A 117 -12.76 6.32 -13.72
C ARG A 117 -11.78 7.48 -13.91
N HIS A 118 -10.52 7.21 -14.19
CA HIS A 118 -9.50 8.25 -14.38
C HIS A 118 -9.52 8.86 -15.79
N THR A 119 -9.95 8.12 -16.81
CA THR A 119 -10.25 8.68 -18.15
C THR A 119 -11.41 9.68 -18.12
N ALA A 120 -12.28 9.65 -17.11
CA ALA A 120 -13.41 10.59 -17.02
C ALA A 120 -12.98 12.04 -16.74
N TYR A 121 -11.80 12.27 -16.14
CA TYR A 121 -11.29 13.61 -15.85
C TYR A 121 -10.65 14.31 -17.05
N PHE A 122 -10.19 13.54 -18.04
CA PHE A 122 -9.36 14.06 -19.12
C PHE A 122 -10.08 13.95 -20.48
N PRO A 123 -9.90 14.94 -21.39
CA PRO A 123 -9.07 16.14 -21.26
C PRO A 123 -9.77 17.31 -20.55
N LEU A 124 -9.05 18.01 -19.68
CA LEU A 124 -9.53 19.19 -18.94
C LEU A 124 -9.80 20.35 -19.91
N GLY A 125 -11.05 20.81 -19.96
CA GLY A 125 -11.50 21.85 -20.89
C GLY A 125 -11.54 23.27 -20.32
N ASP A 126 -11.74 23.42 -19.02
CA ASP A 126 -11.97 24.70 -18.38
C ASP A 126 -11.36 24.77 -16.97
N LYS A 127 -11.50 25.94 -16.34
CA LYS A 127 -10.97 26.21 -15.00
C LYS A 127 -11.69 25.40 -13.92
N GLN A 128 -13.00 25.17 -14.06
CA GLN A 128 -13.80 24.47 -13.06
C GLN A 128 -13.41 22.98 -12.99
N ALA A 129 -13.24 22.33 -14.13
CA ALA A 129 -12.76 20.95 -14.23
C ALA A 129 -11.36 20.81 -13.63
N LEU A 130 -10.48 21.80 -13.85
CA LEU A 130 -9.15 21.82 -13.24
C LEU A 130 -9.23 21.96 -11.71
N GLU A 131 -10.04 22.88 -11.19
CA GLU A 131 -10.24 23.08 -9.74
C GLU A 131 -10.86 21.85 -9.07
N ALA A 132 -11.80 21.17 -9.73
CA ALA A 132 -12.40 19.93 -9.24
C ALA A 132 -11.35 18.81 -9.11
N LEU A 133 -10.52 18.62 -10.15
CA LEU A 133 -9.43 17.64 -10.11
C LEU A 133 -8.42 17.98 -9.01
N GLU A 134 -8.05 19.25 -8.87
CA GLU A 134 -7.12 19.71 -7.82
C GLU A 134 -7.69 19.49 -6.41
N GLY A 135 -9.00 19.72 -6.22
CA GLY A 135 -9.68 19.42 -4.97
C GLY A 135 -9.65 17.93 -4.62
N ASP A 136 -9.78 17.06 -5.62
CA ASP A 136 -9.68 15.60 -5.43
C ASP A 136 -8.24 15.15 -5.16
N LEU A 137 -7.27 15.75 -5.84
CA LEU A 137 -5.84 15.47 -5.62
C LEU A 137 -5.36 15.97 -4.25
N ALA A 138 -5.84 17.12 -3.78
CA ALA A 138 -5.49 17.67 -2.47
C ALA A 138 -5.96 16.79 -1.30
N ARG A 139 -7.06 16.04 -1.46
CA ARG A 139 -7.56 15.09 -0.44
C ARG A 139 -6.72 13.81 -0.36
N GLN A 140 -6.01 13.47 -1.44
CA GLN A 140 -5.18 12.28 -1.50
C GLN A 140 -3.80 12.58 -0.90
N ARG A 141 -3.29 11.71 -0.02
CA ARG A 141 -1.89 11.79 0.44
C ARG A 141 -0.95 11.31 -0.67
N GLY A 142 -0.79 12.13 -1.71
CA GLY A 142 0.15 11.90 -2.80
C GLY A 142 -0.50 11.79 -4.20
N PRO A 143 0.34 11.53 -5.22
CA PRO A 143 -0.09 11.42 -6.61
C PRO A 143 -1.12 10.28 -6.79
N SER A 144 -2.23 10.57 -7.46
CA SER A 144 -3.24 9.56 -7.74
C SER A 144 -2.67 8.49 -8.68
N SER A 145 -2.31 7.33 -8.13
CA SER A 145 -1.57 6.27 -8.84
C SER A 145 -2.26 5.85 -10.14
N GLY A 146 -3.60 5.84 -10.17
CA GLY A 146 -4.38 5.54 -11.37
C GLY A 146 -4.27 6.62 -12.46
N ILE A 147 -4.23 7.91 -12.10
CA ILE A 147 -4.04 9.01 -13.05
C ILE A 147 -2.62 8.96 -13.61
N VAL A 148 -1.62 8.75 -12.74
CA VAL A 148 -0.22 8.63 -13.14
C VAL A 148 -0.04 7.48 -14.13
N ILE A 149 -0.65 6.33 -13.88
CA ILE A 149 -0.62 5.19 -14.79
C ILE A 149 -1.27 5.55 -16.13
N THR A 150 -2.47 6.15 -16.11
CA THR A 150 -3.24 6.48 -17.32
C THR A 150 -2.52 7.49 -18.20
N LEU A 151 -1.93 8.54 -17.62
CA LEU A 151 -1.14 9.53 -18.35
C LEU A 151 0.19 8.93 -18.83
N GLY A 152 0.82 8.06 -18.04
CA GLY A 152 2.07 7.39 -18.40
C GLY A 152 1.94 6.50 -19.64
N LEU A 153 0.74 6.02 -19.98
CA LEU A 153 0.49 5.26 -21.22
C LEU A 153 0.73 6.06 -22.50
N ALA A 154 0.80 7.39 -22.43
CA ALA A 154 1.12 8.23 -23.58
C ALA A 154 2.49 7.91 -24.20
N GLY A 155 3.45 7.46 -23.36
CA GLY A 155 4.82 7.14 -23.75
C GLY A 155 5.55 8.32 -24.39
N GLY A 156 6.63 8.05 -25.11
CA GLY A 156 7.42 9.03 -25.84
C GLY A 156 8.86 8.58 -26.04
N ALA A 157 9.53 9.16 -27.03
CA ALA A 157 10.93 8.83 -27.33
C ALA A 157 11.91 9.45 -26.32
N ASP A 158 11.63 10.67 -25.87
CA ASP A 158 12.43 11.43 -24.91
C ASP A 158 11.55 12.16 -23.89
N ALA A 159 12.16 12.82 -22.91
CA ALA A 159 11.43 13.49 -21.82
C ALA A 159 10.53 14.62 -22.35
N LYS A 160 10.96 15.33 -23.40
CA LYS A 160 10.19 16.43 -23.99
C LYS A 160 8.96 15.87 -24.71
N ASP A 161 9.12 14.87 -25.57
CA ASP A 161 8.04 14.21 -26.29
C ASP A 161 7.04 13.57 -25.32
N THR A 162 7.55 12.90 -24.29
CA THR A 162 6.72 12.29 -23.24
C THR A 162 5.87 13.32 -22.51
N VAL A 163 6.48 14.42 -22.04
CA VAL A 163 5.75 15.55 -21.43
C VAL A 163 4.70 16.11 -22.38
N TRP A 164 5.05 16.32 -23.65
CA TRP A 164 4.16 16.94 -24.62
C TRP A 164 2.93 16.08 -24.94
N ARG A 165 3.12 14.76 -25.03
CA ARG A 165 2.04 13.78 -25.22
C ARG A 165 1.13 13.71 -23.99
N ILE A 166 1.71 13.63 -22.80
CA ILE A 166 0.96 13.64 -21.53
C ILE A 166 0.10 14.91 -21.42
N LEU A 167 0.67 16.09 -21.62
CA LEU A 167 -0.06 17.35 -21.51
C LEU A 167 -1.14 17.50 -22.58
N LYS A 168 -0.91 16.96 -23.79
CA LYS A 168 -1.92 16.93 -24.87
C LYS A 168 -3.11 16.04 -24.51
N GLN A 169 -2.87 14.93 -23.81
CA GLN A 169 -3.93 14.07 -23.29
C GLN A 169 -4.65 14.72 -22.09
N ALA A 170 -3.92 15.45 -21.24
CA ALA A 170 -4.46 16.00 -20.01
C ALA A 170 -5.25 17.32 -20.19
N ILE A 171 -4.83 18.21 -21.08
CA ILE A 171 -5.31 19.60 -21.11
C ILE A 171 -5.70 20.02 -22.54
N LYS A 172 -6.95 20.49 -22.73
CA LYS A 172 -7.39 21.09 -24.00
C LYS A 172 -6.67 22.41 -24.26
N ASN A 173 -6.49 22.75 -25.54
CA ASN A 173 -5.71 23.92 -25.94
C ASN A 173 -6.24 25.25 -25.37
N ASP A 174 -7.56 25.39 -25.25
CA ASP A 174 -8.17 26.62 -24.72
C ASP A 174 -7.90 26.84 -23.24
N LEU A 175 -7.83 25.76 -22.46
CA LEU A 175 -7.36 25.82 -21.08
C LEU A 175 -5.85 26.08 -21.02
N ALA A 176 -5.06 25.44 -21.89
CA ALA A 176 -3.62 25.63 -21.95
C ALA A 176 -3.20 27.10 -22.15
N LYS A 177 -3.94 27.87 -22.96
CA LYS A 177 -3.71 29.31 -23.17
C LYS A 177 -3.87 30.15 -21.88
N LYS A 178 -4.68 29.68 -20.94
CA LYS A 178 -5.02 30.32 -19.65
C LYS A 178 -4.08 29.91 -18.50
N ILE A 179 -3.17 28.98 -18.76
CA ILE A 179 -2.18 28.48 -17.78
C ILE A 179 -0.81 29.06 -18.10
N SER A 180 -0.01 29.31 -17.06
CA SER A 180 1.41 29.60 -17.18
C SER A 180 2.17 28.97 -16.01
N TRP A 181 3.51 28.88 -16.10
CA TRP A 181 4.28 28.23 -15.04
C TRP A 181 4.11 28.92 -13.68
N ARG A 182 4.35 30.24 -13.60
CA ARG A 182 4.26 31.04 -12.36
C ARG A 182 2.95 31.82 -12.18
N GLY A 183 1.99 31.67 -13.09
CA GLY A 183 0.76 32.47 -13.07
C GLY A 183 0.90 33.92 -13.59
N MET A 184 1.80 34.16 -14.55
CA MET A 184 2.01 35.49 -15.14
C MET A 184 0.74 36.02 -15.83
N ASN A 185 0.50 37.32 -15.74
CA ASN A 185 -0.65 38.01 -16.37
C ASN A 185 -2.01 37.50 -15.88
N GLY A 186 -2.13 37.15 -14.60
CA GLY A 186 -3.38 36.64 -14.01
C GLY A 186 -3.78 35.24 -14.48
N LYS A 187 -2.85 34.51 -15.13
CA LYS A 187 -3.06 33.13 -15.54
C LYS A 187 -2.93 32.17 -14.36
N ILE A 188 -3.45 30.96 -14.51
CA ILE A 188 -3.33 29.91 -13.50
C ILE A 188 -1.85 29.50 -13.39
N SER A 189 -1.33 29.40 -12.16
CA SER A 189 0.05 28.97 -11.88
C SER A 189 0.12 27.44 -11.86
N PHE A 190 0.76 26.85 -12.87
CA PHE A 190 0.94 25.40 -12.95
C PHE A 190 1.90 24.87 -11.87
N GLU A 191 2.87 25.67 -11.45
CA GLU A 191 3.87 25.29 -10.46
C GLU A 191 3.26 24.87 -9.11
N ASN A 192 2.11 25.48 -8.77
CA ASN A 192 1.41 25.27 -7.50
C ASN A 192 0.32 24.19 -7.58
N LEU A 193 0.09 23.60 -8.76
CA LEU A 193 -0.92 22.55 -8.93
C LEU A 193 -0.39 21.18 -8.48
N HIS A 194 -1.25 20.37 -7.88
CA HIS A 194 -0.97 18.97 -7.58
C HIS A 194 -0.80 18.16 -8.88
N LEU A 195 -1.46 18.58 -9.97
CA LEU A 195 -1.25 18.02 -11.30
C LEU A 195 0.22 18.05 -11.75
N LYS A 196 1.04 18.98 -11.25
CA LYS A 196 2.48 19.00 -11.53
C LYS A 196 3.16 17.71 -11.09
N ALA A 197 2.91 17.27 -9.85
CA ALA A 197 3.52 16.06 -9.30
C ALA A 197 3.07 14.82 -10.10
N VAL A 198 1.78 14.75 -10.42
CA VAL A 198 1.19 13.68 -11.24
C VAL A 198 1.86 13.60 -12.62
N VAL A 199 2.10 14.73 -13.28
CA VAL A 199 2.79 14.77 -14.58
C VAL A 199 4.25 14.35 -14.46
N MET A 200 4.97 14.83 -13.42
CA MET A 200 6.36 14.44 -13.18
C MET A 200 6.51 12.93 -12.97
N ASP A 201 5.63 12.34 -12.17
CA ASP A 201 5.63 10.90 -11.92
C ASP A 201 5.24 10.12 -13.17
N ALA A 202 4.27 10.60 -13.95
CA ALA A 202 3.84 9.95 -15.18
C ALA A 202 4.97 9.91 -16.22
N VAL A 203 5.77 10.98 -16.32
CA VAL A 203 6.96 11.02 -17.20
C VAL A 203 7.99 9.99 -16.76
N ARG A 204 8.28 9.89 -15.46
CA ARG A 204 9.29 8.95 -14.92
C ARG A 204 8.88 7.49 -14.99
N ARG A 205 7.58 7.20 -15.21
CA ARG A 205 7.13 5.84 -15.53
C ARG A 205 7.54 5.37 -16.92
N ASN A 206 7.84 6.29 -17.84
CA ASN A 206 8.38 5.91 -19.15
C ASN A 206 9.84 5.42 -18.96
N PRO A 207 10.18 4.18 -19.35
CA PRO A 207 11.55 3.67 -19.23
C PRO A 207 12.62 4.60 -19.82
N SER A 208 12.32 5.23 -20.96
CA SER A 208 13.22 6.17 -21.65
C SER A 208 13.47 7.47 -20.89
N CYS A 209 12.69 7.77 -19.85
CA CYS A 209 12.71 9.05 -19.12
C CYS A 209 12.72 8.86 -17.59
N SER A 210 13.02 7.65 -17.12
CA SER A 210 13.01 7.29 -15.70
C SER A 210 13.98 8.13 -14.84
N THR A 211 15.10 8.57 -15.43
CA THR A 211 16.13 9.39 -14.78
C THR A 211 16.03 10.89 -15.09
N ALA A 212 14.96 11.33 -15.77
CA ALA A 212 14.79 12.73 -16.14
C ALA A 212 14.70 13.62 -14.89
N THR A 213 15.46 14.71 -14.87
CA THR A 213 15.50 15.63 -13.72
C THR A 213 14.25 16.50 -13.66
N ASP A 214 13.90 16.99 -12.47
CA ASP A 214 12.76 17.90 -12.30
C ASP A 214 12.89 19.15 -13.19
N VAL A 215 14.13 19.64 -13.37
CA VAL A 215 14.42 20.81 -14.20
C VAL A 215 14.12 20.53 -15.68
N GLN A 216 14.57 19.38 -16.21
CA GLN A 216 14.31 18.99 -17.60
C GLN A 216 12.81 18.86 -17.88
N ILE A 217 12.08 18.21 -16.97
CA ILE A 217 10.64 18.03 -17.08
C ILE A 217 9.92 19.39 -16.99
N ALA A 218 10.28 20.22 -15.99
CA ALA A 218 9.70 21.55 -15.82
C ALA A 218 9.92 22.44 -17.04
N ASP A 219 11.11 22.44 -17.64
CA ASP A 219 11.40 23.25 -18.83
C ASP A 219 10.61 22.78 -20.06
N ALA A 220 10.44 21.46 -20.22
CA ALA A 220 9.56 20.92 -21.25
C ALA A 220 8.10 21.36 -21.06
N ILE A 221 7.60 21.37 -19.82
CA ILE A 221 6.25 21.84 -19.46
C ILE A 221 6.10 23.34 -19.76
N LYS A 222 7.06 24.17 -19.31
CA LYS A 222 7.08 25.63 -19.60
C LYS A 222 6.99 25.89 -21.09
N ARG A 223 7.82 25.19 -21.88
CA ARG A 223 7.84 25.32 -23.35
C ARG A 223 6.50 24.90 -23.97
N TRP A 224 5.87 23.85 -23.45
CA TRP A 224 4.57 23.40 -23.92
C TRP A 224 3.47 24.44 -23.72
N PHE A 225 3.38 25.08 -22.55
CA PHE A 225 2.41 26.15 -22.31
C PHE A 225 2.73 27.43 -23.10
N TYR A 226 4.00 27.78 -23.24
CA TYR A 226 4.42 28.92 -24.05
C TYR A 226 3.92 28.79 -25.51
N CYS A 227 4.07 27.61 -26.10
CA CYS A 227 3.64 27.34 -27.48
C CYS A 227 2.12 27.14 -27.63
N ALA A 228 1.31 27.18 -26.56
CA ALA A 228 -0.14 26.92 -26.64
C ALA A 228 -0.87 27.91 -27.58
N GLY A 229 -0.43 29.17 -27.60
CA GLY A 229 -1.00 30.20 -28.48
C GLY A 229 -0.68 30.03 -29.96
N ASP A 230 0.30 29.19 -30.31
CA ASP A 230 0.73 28.95 -31.69
C ASP A 230 0.02 27.71 -32.31
N ARG A 231 -0.60 26.88 -31.47
CA ARG A 231 -1.41 25.73 -31.88
C ARG A 231 -2.67 26.18 -32.64
N GLU A 232 -3.27 25.28 -33.41
CA GLU A 232 -4.51 25.53 -34.18
C GLU A 232 -4.40 26.73 -35.15
N GLY A 233 -3.23 26.93 -35.74
CA GLY A 233 -3.02 27.97 -36.74
C GLY A 233 -2.75 29.37 -36.16
N GLY A 234 -2.56 29.51 -34.85
CA GLY A 234 -2.19 30.79 -34.23
C GLY A 234 -0.93 31.42 -34.85
N ARG A 235 0.06 30.59 -35.23
CA ARG A 235 1.26 31.06 -35.94
C ARG A 235 0.96 31.63 -37.33
N LYS A 236 0.02 31.02 -38.08
CA LYS A 236 -0.40 31.51 -39.40
C LYS A 236 -1.19 32.82 -39.30
N LYS A 237 -1.99 33.01 -38.25
CA LYS A 237 -2.75 34.25 -38.01
C LYS A 237 -1.87 35.46 -37.68
N ARG A 238 -0.66 35.25 -37.15
CA ARG A 238 0.32 36.32 -36.86
C ARG A 238 1.25 36.62 -38.04
N GLN A 239 1.24 35.80 -39.09
CA GLN A 239 2.01 36.10 -40.28
C GLN A 239 1.32 37.25 -41.03
N PRO A 240 2.07 38.28 -41.45
CA PRO A 240 1.51 39.31 -42.32
C PRO A 240 1.02 38.65 -43.62
N ALA A 241 -0.12 39.12 -44.14
CA ALA A 241 -0.68 38.60 -45.38
C ALA A 241 0.37 38.68 -46.50
N PRO A 242 0.48 37.67 -47.38
CA PRO A 242 1.43 37.70 -48.48
C PRO A 242 1.15 38.92 -49.35
N ASN A 243 2.17 39.75 -49.54
CA ASN A 243 2.11 40.96 -50.35
C ASN A 243 1.70 40.55 -51.78
N GLN A 244 0.49 40.92 -52.22
CA GLN A 244 0.04 40.71 -53.59
C GLN A 244 0.93 41.55 -54.51
N LYS A 245 1.98 40.93 -55.05
CA LYS A 245 2.81 41.55 -56.09
C LYS A 245 1.89 41.87 -57.27
N GLN A 246 1.76 43.14 -57.58
CA GLN A 246 1.15 43.65 -58.81
C GLN A 246 1.79 42.92 -60.00
N THR A 247 1.03 42.04 -60.63
CA THR A 247 1.30 41.58 -61.99
C THR A 247 0.88 42.72 -62.91
N GLY A 248 1.79 43.68 -63.13
CA GLY A 248 1.74 44.55 -64.30
C GLY A 248 2.12 43.72 -65.51
N LEU A 249 1.16 43.52 -66.42
CA LEU A 249 1.46 43.21 -67.80
C LEU A 249 2.08 44.47 -68.43
N ASP A 250 3.26 44.31 -69.02
CA ASP A 250 3.73 45.04 -70.19
C ASP A 250 4.39 44.02 -71.13
#